data_AF-A0A934BCX6-F1
#
_entry.id   AF-A0A934BCX6-F1
#
_cell.length_a   1.000
_cell.length_b   1.000
_cell.length_c   1.000
_cell.angle_alpha   90.00
_cell.angle_beta   90.00
_cell.angle_gamma   90.00
#
_symmetry.space_group_name_H-M   'P 1'
#
loop_
_entity.id
_entity.type
_entity.pdbx_description
1 polymer ?
#
loop_
_entity_poly.entity_id
_entity_poly.type
_entity_poly.pdbx_seq_one_letter_code
_entity_poly.pdbx_strand_id
1 'polypeptide(L)'
;MTKDSIINGCMKVEKSAAAIYHKLMMKFPEKKEFWKELFDDEKNHISFLKDVKSLGLTDVMEKTDPLPSRKIINETLRLADDLKVKISSDSVSFKKALVMALKLEESMVETYTNKLIADLIACEDEVSHKKIVADEKTHIRKIKKMMK
;
A
#
# COMPACT_ATOMS: atom_id res chain seq x y z
N MET A 1 -11.41 13.74 10.36
CA MET A 1 -10.02 13.21 10.34
C MET A 1 -9.12 14.36 9.96
N THR A 2 -7.96 14.52 10.61
CA THR A 2 -6.96 15.51 10.17
C THR A 2 -6.21 14.99 8.94
N LYS A 3 -5.58 15.87 8.17
CA LYS A 3 -4.78 15.47 7.00
C LYS A 3 -3.63 14.53 7.39
N ASP A 4 -2.99 14.83 8.53
CA ASP A 4 -2.05 13.92 9.19
C ASP A 4 -2.62 12.52 9.41
N SER A 5 -3.88 12.41 9.82
CA SER A 5 -4.49 11.10 10.06
C SER A 5 -4.72 10.30 8.77
N ILE A 6 -4.86 10.96 7.61
CA ILE A 6 -4.92 10.31 6.30
C ILE A 6 -3.55 9.78 5.91
N ILE A 7 -2.51 10.61 5.95
CA ILE A 7 -1.14 10.19 5.63
C ILE A 7 -0.65 9.10 6.58
N ASN A 8 -0.92 9.23 7.89
CA ASN A 8 -0.65 8.17 8.86
C ASN A 8 -1.41 6.88 8.54
N GLY A 9 -2.60 6.98 7.96
CA GLY A 9 -3.40 5.85 7.48
C GLY A 9 -2.73 5.14 6.31
N CYS A 10 -2.33 5.88 5.27
CA CYS A 10 -1.55 5.36 4.13
C CYS A 10 -0.24 4.71 4.61
N MET A 11 0.51 5.36 5.50
CA MET A 11 1.71 4.78 6.08
C MET A 11 1.46 3.46 6.83
N LYS A 12 0.27 3.29 7.44
CA LYS A 12 -0.09 2.02 8.10
C LYS A 12 -0.44 0.93 7.07
N VAL A 13 -1.04 1.31 5.94
CA VAL A 13 -1.29 0.41 4.81
C VAL A 13 0.03 -0.13 4.28
N GLU A 14 0.96 0.76 3.92
CA GLU A 14 2.31 0.38 3.44
C GLU A 14 3.05 -0.52 4.42
N LYS A 15 3.07 -0.17 5.71
CA LYS A 15 3.69 -0.99 6.75
C LYS A 15 3.07 -2.38 6.83
N SER A 16 1.76 -2.48 6.58
CA SER A 16 1.05 -3.75 6.62
C SER A 16 1.38 -4.61 5.40
N ALA A 17 1.47 -4.00 4.22
CA ALA A 17 1.91 -4.67 2.99
C ALA A 17 3.35 -5.17 3.11
N ALA A 18 4.28 -4.31 3.55
CA ALA A 18 5.67 -4.71 3.83
C ALA A 18 5.74 -5.90 4.81
N ALA A 19 4.99 -5.86 5.91
CA ALA A 19 4.95 -6.97 6.86
C ALA A 19 4.41 -8.27 6.24
N ILE A 20 3.44 -8.18 5.34
CA ILE A 20 2.91 -9.32 4.58
C ILE A 20 3.99 -9.89 3.65
N TYR A 21 4.66 -9.05 2.86
CA TYR A 21 5.71 -9.49 1.95
C TYR A 21 6.89 -10.10 2.69
N HIS A 22 7.29 -9.53 3.82
CA HIS A 22 8.30 -10.15 4.68
C HIS A 22 7.88 -11.55 5.16
N LYS A 23 6.62 -11.73 5.60
CA LYS A 23 6.11 -13.07 5.97
C LYS A 23 6.11 -14.03 4.78
N LEU A 24 5.76 -13.56 3.59
CA LEU A 24 5.75 -14.37 2.38
C LEU A 24 7.15 -14.78 1.93
N MET A 25 8.16 -13.93 2.13
CA MET A 25 9.58 -14.29 1.94
C MET A 25 9.97 -15.49 2.81
N MET A 26 9.52 -15.50 4.08
CA MET A 26 9.82 -16.59 5.01
C MET A 26 9.05 -17.87 4.68
N LYS A 27 7.80 -17.73 4.22
CA LYS A 27 6.92 -18.87 3.89
C LYS A 27 7.27 -19.53 2.55
N PHE A 28 7.71 -18.74 1.58
CA PHE A 28 8.05 -19.17 0.22
C PHE A 28 9.49 -18.75 -0.12
N PRO A 29 10.50 -19.35 0.54
CA PRO A 29 11.90 -18.95 0.37
C PRO A 29 12.40 -19.11 -1.08
N GLU A 30 11.83 -20.04 -1.84
CA GLU A 30 12.11 -20.24 -3.27
C GLU A 30 11.65 -19.07 -4.15
N LYS A 31 10.80 -18.19 -3.62
CA LYS A 31 10.32 -16.95 -4.25
C LYS A 31 10.75 -15.71 -3.47
N LYS A 32 11.76 -15.83 -2.60
CA LYS A 32 12.20 -14.75 -1.72
C LYS A 32 12.52 -13.45 -2.46
N GLU A 33 13.27 -13.49 -3.54
CA GLU A 33 13.67 -12.28 -4.27
C GLU A 33 12.45 -11.52 -4.83
N PHE A 34 11.46 -12.25 -5.35
CA PHE A 34 10.21 -11.65 -5.81
C PHE A 34 9.48 -10.89 -4.69
N TRP A 35 9.35 -11.51 -3.51
CA TRP A 35 8.71 -10.85 -2.36
C TRP A 35 9.57 -9.75 -1.75
N LYS A 36 10.90 -9.87 -1.83
CA LYS A 36 11.85 -8.88 -1.34
C LYS A 36 11.77 -7.58 -2.13
N GLU A 37 11.64 -7.66 -3.46
CA GLU A 37 11.43 -6.47 -4.29
C GLU A 37 10.20 -5.69 -3.82
N LEU A 38 9.04 -6.37 -3.70
CA LEU A 38 7.81 -5.72 -3.22
C LEU A 38 7.99 -5.15 -1.81
N PHE A 39 8.62 -5.90 -0.90
CA PHE A 39 8.92 -5.42 0.46
C PHE A 39 9.76 -4.14 0.48
N ASP A 40 10.80 -4.06 -0.35
CA ASP A 40 11.68 -2.90 -0.41
C ASP A 40 10.95 -1.69 -1.02
N ASP A 41 10.10 -1.92 -2.03
CA ASP A 41 9.26 -0.89 -2.65
C ASP A 41 8.31 -0.26 -1.60
N GLU A 42 7.60 -1.07 -0.79
CA GLU A 42 6.74 -0.52 0.27
C GLU A 42 7.51 0.25 1.35
N LYS A 43 8.76 -0.14 1.63
CA LYS A 43 9.61 0.62 2.55
C LYS A 43 9.97 1.99 1.99
N ASN A 44 10.19 2.08 0.68
CA ASN A 44 10.42 3.35 0.01
C ASN A 44 9.17 4.23 0.03
N HIS A 45 7.98 3.65 -0.19
CA HIS A 45 6.70 4.36 -0.06
C HIS A 45 6.48 4.92 1.35
N ILE A 46 6.81 4.16 2.40
CA ILE A 46 6.76 4.65 3.79
C ILE A 46 7.69 5.85 3.99
N SER A 47 8.90 5.82 3.42
CA SER A 47 9.85 6.93 3.53
C SER A 47 9.27 8.18 2.87
N PHE A 48 8.80 8.04 1.64
CA PHE A 48 8.16 9.13 0.89
C PHE A 48 6.98 9.75 1.67
N LEU A 49 6.08 8.93 2.21
CA LEU A 49 4.94 9.42 2.99
C LEU A 49 5.36 10.12 4.30
N LYS A 50 6.50 9.75 4.89
CA LYS A 50 7.07 10.48 6.04
C LYS A 50 7.60 11.83 5.61
N ASP A 51 8.26 11.90 4.47
CA ASP A 51 8.84 13.14 3.95
C ASP A 51 7.71 14.14 3.67
N VAL A 52 6.67 13.71 2.94
CA VAL A 52 5.42 14.48 2.69
C VAL A 52 4.83 15.04 4.00
N LYS A 53 4.80 14.22 5.05
CA LYS A 53 4.28 14.64 6.36
C LYS A 53 5.21 15.64 7.06
N SER A 54 6.51 15.39 7.07
CA SER A 54 7.49 16.19 7.81
C SER A 54 7.68 17.59 7.23
N LEU A 55 7.45 17.75 5.93
CA LEU A 55 7.52 19.02 5.22
C LEU A 55 6.26 19.89 5.40
N GLY A 56 5.25 19.43 6.16
CA GLY A 56 4.03 20.21 6.42
C GLY A 56 3.14 20.43 5.19
N LEU A 57 3.40 19.68 4.11
CA LEU A 57 2.74 19.82 2.80
C LEU A 57 1.25 19.46 2.85
N THR A 58 0.79 18.92 3.97
CA THR A 58 -0.63 18.72 4.22
C THR A 58 -1.41 20.04 4.28
N ASP A 59 -0.81 21.19 4.58
CA ASP A 59 -1.59 22.43 4.82
C ASP A 59 -2.18 23.10 3.57
N VAL A 60 -1.84 22.65 2.36
CA VAL A 60 -2.20 23.36 1.10
C VAL A 60 -3.63 23.11 0.60
N MET A 61 -4.34 22.07 1.06
CA MET A 61 -5.73 21.83 0.63
C MET A 61 -6.79 22.66 1.38
N GLU A 62 -7.66 23.35 0.64
CA GLU A 62 -8.87 23.99 1.14
C GLU A 62 -9.81 22.97 1.82
N LYS A 63 -10.56 23.41 2.84
CA LYS A 63 -11.35 22.60 3.80
C LYS A 63 -12.52 21.78 3.23
N THR A 64 -12.59 21.55 1.93
CA THR A 64 -13.81 21.09 1.26
C THR A 64 -13.55 19.90 0.35
N ASP A 65 -13.44 18.70 0.93
CA ASP A 65 -14.00 17.49 0.29
C ASP A 65 -14.29 16.39 1.35
N PRO A 66 -15.49 15.78 1.36
CA PRO A 66 -15.97 14.98 2.49
C PRO A 66 -15.55 13.51 2.43
N LEU A 67 -14.57 13.12 3.27
CA LEU A 67 -14.55 11.86 4.03
C LEU A 67 -14.53 10.45 3.35
N PRO A 68 -14.31 10.20 2.04
CA PRO A 68 -14.35 8.82 1.51
C PRO A 68 -13.07 8.05 1.87
N SER A 69 -11.97 8.78 2.08
CA SER A 69 -10.61 8.28 2.26
C SER A 69 -10.44 7.43 3.52
N ARG A 70 -11.13 7.77 4.62
CA ARG A 70 -11.04 7.00 5.87
C ARG A 70 -11.59 5.59 5.71
N LYS A 71 -12.73 5.47 5.01
CA LYS A 71 -13.39 4.19 4.81
C LYS A 71 -12.48 3.27 3.98
N ILE A 72 -11.98 3.77 2.85
CA ILE A 72 -11.09 3.03 1.95
C ILE A 72 -9.81 2.61 2.67
N ILE A 73 -9.14 3.51 3.39
CA ILE A 73 -7.94 3.17 4.19
C ILE A 73 -8.24 2.06 5.20
N ASN A 74 -9.35 2.17 5.94
CA ASN A 74 -9.72 1.17 6.95
C ASN A 74 -10.07 -0.19 6.31
N GLU A 75 -10.69 -0.19 5.14
CA GLU A 75 -11.01 -1.40 4.39
C GLU A 75 -9.73 -2.09 3.89
N THR A 76 -8.79 -1.34 3.33
CA THR A 76 -7.46 -1.83 2.95
C THR A 76 -6.70 -2.40 4.16
N LEU A 77 -6.74 -1.71 5.31
CA LEU A 77 -6.10 -2.18 6.55
C LEU A 77 -6.74 -3.48 7.07
N ARG A 78 -8.07 -3.58 7.08
CA ARG A 78 -8.78 -4.80 7.46
C ARG A 78 -8.41 -5.96 6.56
N LEU A 79 -8.35 -5.72 5.25
CA LEU A 79 -7.92 -6.71 4.27
C LEU A 79 -6.48 -7.16 4.53
N ALA A 80 -5.56 -6.22 4.81
CA ALA A 80 -4.18 -6.54 5.17
C ALA A 80 -4.08 -7.35 6.46
N ASP A 81 -4.86 -7.04 7.50
CA ASP A 81 -4.85 -7.79 8.75
C ASP A 81 -5.42 -9.21 8.58
N ASP A 82 -6.51 -9.36 7.83
CA ASP A 82 -7.05 -10.67 7.44
C ASP A 82 -6.02 -11.51 6.69
N LEU A 83 -5.25 -10.88 5.80
CA LEU A 83 -4.17 -11.51 5.04
C LEU A 83 -3.04 -11.96 5.95
N LYS A 84 -2.59 -11.12 6.89
CA LYS A 84 -1.55 -11.47 7.87
C LYS A 84 -1.93 -12.70 8.69
N VAL A 85 -3.20 -12.79 9.12
CA VAL A 85 -3.70 -13.95 9.87
C VAL A 85 -3.70 -15.20 9.00
N LYS A 86 -4.20 -15.10 7.76
CA LYS A 86 -4.28 -16.24 6.84
C LYS A 86 -2.89 -16.76 6.44
N ILE A 87 -1.93 -15.90 6.11
CA ILE A 87 -0.57 -16.29 5.70
C ILE A 87 0.19 -16.99 6.82
N SER A 88 -0.08 -16.61 8.08
CA SER A 88 0.47 -17.26 9.26
C SER A 88 -0.08 -18.68 9.50
N SER A 89 -1.12 -19.13 8.76
CA SER A 89 -1.57 -20.52 8.78
C SER A 89 -0.77 -21.37 7.77
N ASP A 90 -0.35 -22.57 8.17
CA ASP A 90 0.45 -23.49 7.34
C ASP A 90 -0.25 -23.98 6.07
N SER A 91 -1.56 -23.77 5.96
CA SER A 91 -2.38 -24.26 4.84
C SER A 91 -2.36 -23.39 3.58
N VAL A 92 -1.70 -22.22 3.59
CA VAL A 92 -1.74 -21.31 2.44
C VAL A 92 -0.74 -21.73 1.37
N SER A 93 -1.25 -22.14 0.22
CA SER A 93 -0.44 -22.41 -0.98
C SER A 93 0.09 -21.13 -1.61
N PHE A 94 1.18 -21.23 -2.38
CA PHE A 94 1.78 -20.10 -3.10
C PHE A 94 0.78 -19.41 -4.03
N LYS A 95 -0.01 -20.17 -4.80
CA LYS A 95 -1.08 -19.61 -5.65
C LYS A 95 -2.10 -18.80 -4.87
N LYS A 96 -2.52 -19.31 -3.70
CA LYS A 96 -3.46 -18.60 -2.81
C LYS A 96 -2.82 -17.34 -2.24
N ALA A 97 -1.54 -17.37 -1.89
CA ALA A 97 -0.78 -16.21 -1.44
C ALA A 97 -0.67 -15.13 -2.54
N LEU A 98 -0.46 -15.50 -3.80
CA LEU A 98 -0.45 -14.55 -4.92
C LEU A 98 -1.83 -13.89 -5.13
N VAL A 99 -2.92 -14.65 -5.09
CA VAL A 99 -4.29 -14.09 -5.18
C VAL A 99 -4.55 -13.11 -4.04
N MET A 100 -4.06 -13.45 -2.85
CA MET A 100 -4.14 -12.66 -1.64
C MET A 100 -3.37 -11.34 -1.74
N ALA A 101 -2.11 -11.39 -2.19
CA ALA A 101 -1.28 -10.22 -2.46
C ALA A 101 -1.91 -9.34 -3.56
N LEU A 102 -2.43 -9.95 -4.63
CA LEU A 102 -3.07 -9.21 -5.72
C LEU A 102 -4.25 -8.35 -5.22
N LYS A 103 -5.09 -8.91 -4.35
CA LYS A 103 -6.22 -8.17 -3.77
C LYS A 103 -5.78 -7.01 -2.88
N LEU A 104 -4.66 -7.16 -2.18
CA LEU A 104 -4.09 -6.09 -1.37
C LEU A 104 -3.65 -4.93 -2.25
N GLU A 105 -2.87 -5.23 -3.29
CA GLU A 105 -2.38 -4.26 -4.26
C GLU A 105 -3.50 -3.52 -4.98
N GLU A 106 -4.55 -4.22 -5.39
CA GLU A 106 -5.73 -3.60 -6.01
C GLU A 106 -6.43 -2.61 -5.04
N SER A 107 -6.52 -2.96 -3.74
CA SER A 107 -7.06 -2.09 -2.68
C SER A 107 -6.14 -0.89 -2.38
N MET A 108 -4.82 -1.06 -2.51
CA MET A 108 -3.84 0.02 -2.34
C MET A 108 -3.92 1.03 -3.49
N VAL A 109 -4.04 0.56 -4.74
CA VAL A 109 -4.32 1.44 -5.89
C VAL A 109 -5.62 2.22 -5.68
N GLU A 110 -6.70 1.60 -5.21
CA GLU A 110 -7.95 2.30 -4.90
C GLU A 110 -7.75 3.38 -3.82
N THR A 111 -6.94 3.07 -2.80
CA THR A 111 -6.57 4.02 -1.74
C THR A 111 -5.86 5.24 -2.33
N TYR A 112 -4.85 5.05 -3.18
CA TYR A 112 -4.03 6.17 -3.71
C TYR A 112 -4.62 6.89 -4.91
N THR A 113 -5.59 6.30 -5.60
CA THR A 113 -6.35 6.95 -6.68
C THR A 113 -7.56 7.71 -6.17
N ASN A 114 -7.90 7.58 -4.88
CA ASN A 114 -8.89 8.43 -4.25
C ASN A 114 -8.45 9.90 -4.33
N LYS A 115 -9.29 10.75 -4.94
CA LYS A 115 -8.99 12.16 -5.23
C LYS A 115 -8.41 12.92 -4.03
N LEU A 116 -9.03 12.81 -2.85
CA LEU A 116 -8.56 13.51 -1.65
C LEU A 116 -7.17 13.02 -1.18
N ILE A 117 -6.87 11.73 -1.33
CA ILE A 117 -5.54 11.18 -1.01
C ILE A 117 -4.53 11.63 -2.07
N ALA A 118 -4.92 11.59 -3.34
CA ALA A 118 -4.09 12.02 -4.45
C ALA A 118 -3.68 13.49 -4.31
N ASP A 119 -4.64 14.37 -4.04
CA ASP A 119 -4.43 15.81 -3.86
C ASP A 119 -3.52 16.11 -2.65
N LEU A 120 -3.64 15.34 -1.55
CA LEU A 120 -2.76 15.49 -0.38
C LEU A 120 -1.31 15.10 -0.66
N ILE A 121 -1.10 14.08 -1.49
CA ILE A 121 0.24 13.58 -1.82
C ILE A 121 0.88 14.45 -2.93
N ALA A 122 0.07 15.02 -3.82
CA ALA A 122 0.54 15.84 -4.94
C ALA A 122 1.03 17.25 -4.53
N CYS A 123 0.90 17.65 -3.26
CA CYS A 123 1.24 18.99 -2.78
C CYS A 123 2.74 19.38 -2.89
N GLU A 124 3.63 18.43 -3.16
CA GLU A 124 5.05 18.70 -3.45
C GLU A 124 5.35 18.72 -4.95
N ASP A 125 4.78 17.74 -5.67
CA ASP A 125 5.12 17.40 -7.05
C ASP A 125 4.11 16.36 -7.56
N GLU A 126 3.34 16.71 -8.59
CA GLU A 126 2.36 15.80 -9.22
C GLU A 126 3.03 14.51 -9.74
N VAL A 127 4.33 14.55 -10.04
CA VAL A 127 5.12 13.39 -10.48
C VAL A 127 5.32 12.38 -9.35
N SER A 128 5.45 12.83 -8.10
CA SER A 128 5.70 11.97 -6.94
C SER A 128 4.46 11.20 -6.47
N HIS A 129 3.25 11.78 -6.56
CA HIS A 129 1.99 11.03 -6.38
C HIS A 129 1.76 10.00 -7.50
N LYS A 130 1.98 10.40 -8.76
CA LYS A 130 1.82 9.47 -9.89
C LYS A 130 2.78 8.28 -9.75
N LYS A 131 3.92 8.47 -9.10
CA LYS A 131 4.89 7.42 -8.82
C LYS A 131 4.33 6.33 -7.91
N ILE A 132 3.79 6.64 -6.72
CA ILE A 132 3.25 5.58 -5.82
C ILE A 132 2.15 4.77 -6.51
N VAL A 133 1.22 5.43 -7.21
CA VAL A 133 0.16 4.72 -7.97
C VAL A 133 0.75 3.86 -9.11
N ALA A 134 1.80 4.34 -9.79
CA ALA A 134 2.47 3.59 -10.85
C ALA A 134 3.23 2.37 -10.33
N ASP A 135 3.85 2.50 -9.15
CA ASP A 135 4.59 1.45 -8.47
C ASP A 135 3.62 0.35 -8.01
N GLU A 136 2.48 0.67 -7.37
CA GLU A 136 1.45 -0.33 -7.04
C GLU A 136 0.88 -1.03 -8.28
N LYS A 137 0.63 -0.28 -9.37
CA LYS A 137 0.23 -0.89 -10.65
C LYS A 137 1.32 -1.80 -11.23
N THR A 138 2.59 -1.54 -10.92
CA THR A 138 3.71 -2.42 -11.28
C THR A 138 3.69 -3.68 -10.43
N HIS A 139 3.43 -3.58 -9.12
CA HIS A 139 3.25 -4.73 -8.23
C HIS A 139 2.14 -5.66 -8.72
N ILE A 140 0.96 -5.11 -9.04
CA ILE A 140 -0.16 -5.86 -9.65
C ILE A 140 0.29 -6.65 -10.89
N ARG A 141 1.06 -6.00 -11.79
CA ARG A 141 1.57 -6.62 -13.01
C ARG A 141 2.57 -7.73 -12.71
N LYS A 142 3.49 -7.51 -11.76
CA LYS A 142 4.46 -8.52 -11.31
C LYS A 142 3.75 -9.75 -10.72
N ILE A 143 2.77 -9.56 -9.84
CA ILE A 143 1.98 -10.65 -9.25
C ILE A 143 1.19 -11.40 -10.32
N LYS A 144 0.48 -10.69 -11.21
CA LYS A 144 -0.27 -11.31 -12.32
C LYS A 144 0.64 -12.12 -13.26
N LYS A 145 1.89 -11.68 -13.49
CA LYS A 145 2.88 -12.44 -14.26
C LYS A 145 3.30 -13.72 -13.55
N MET A 146 3.47 -13.69 -12.23
CA MET A 146 3.84 -14.86 -11.42
C MET A 146 2.73 -15.90 -11.30
N MET A 147 1.47 -15.51 -11.55
CA MET A 147 0.31 -16.40 -11.52
C MET A 147 0.09 -17.20 -12.81
N LYS A 148 0.80 -16.87 -13.89
CA LYS A 148 0.76 -17.57 -15.18
C LYS A 148 1.74 -18.72 -15.19
#